data_AF-A0A3R9VXR0-F1
#
_entry.id   AF-A0A3R9VXR0-F1
#
_cell.length_a   1.000
_cell.length_b   1.000
_cell.length_c   1.000
_cell.angle_alpha   90.00
_cell.angle_beta   90.00
_cell.angle_gamma   90.00
#
_symmetry.space_group_name_H-M   'P 1'
#
loop_
_entity.id
_entity.type
_entity.pdbx_description
1 polymer ?
#
loop_
_entity_poly.entity_id
_entity_poly.type
_entity_poly.pdbx_seq_one_letter_code
_entity_poly.pdbx_strand_id
1 'polypeptide(L)'
;MPDRETVRVEPGRRPVAARTSSAPGGLAPPEGLTAPAPPEGALPKDHTQAILETTKRVAALLKRSGPPFALAGSVAAFAHGLPARFQHDTDFCVRPEDADQAVKALEDGGIAMRRAPEDWLVKGRSGGEEIDLIFELARRPVGTELLERASVKAVDSVWMPVLSPTDLMDSRLAALCEHYCDFGDLLPMARMLREQIDWKRLERDHRALPLPDAFFHLLERLRVIERADMTGADMTGAEVTGAEVTGEGR
;
A
#
# COMPACT_ATOMS: atom_id res chain seq x y z
N MET A 1 -10.56 76.15 -58.77
CA MET A 1 -11.05 77.30 -57.98
C MET A 1 -12.33 76.85 -57.28
N PRO A 2 -12.40 76.90 -55.95
CA PRO A 2 -11.35 76.59 -54.94
C PRO A 2 -11.91 75.57 -53.90
N ASP A 3 -11.27 75.07 -52.84
CA ASP A 3 -10.06 75.44 -52.06
C ASP A 3 -9.63 74.21 -51.20
N ARG A 4 -8.32 73.87 -51.13
CA ARG A 4 -7.35 74.05 -50.00
C ARG A 4 -7.52 73.07 -48.83
N GLU A 5 -6.49 72.51 -48.19
CA GLU A 5 -5.04 72.71 -48.22
C GLU A 5 -4.32 71.49 -47.58
N THR A 6 -3.09 71.28 -48.04
CA THR A 6 -2.00 70.37 -47.62
C THR A 6 -1.60 70.51 -46.12
N VAL A 7 -0.96 69.56 -45.42
CA VAL A 7 0.46 69.12 -45.54
C VAL A 7 0.72 67.90 -44.61
N ARG A 8 1.61 67.03 -45.10
CA ARG A 8 2.27 65.82 -44.60
C ARG A 8 3.32 66.05 -43.50
N VAL A 9 3.48 65.15 -42.51
CA VAL A 9 4.80 64.78 -41.91
C VAL A 9 4.77 63.35 -41.29
N GLU A 10 5.61 62.43 -41.78
CA GLU A 10 6.23 61.29 -41.04
C GLU A 10 7.70 61.70 -40.70
N PRO A 11 8.53 61.04 -39.84
CA PRO A 11 8.51 59.64 -39.32
C PRO A 11 8.99 59.47 -37.83
N GLY A 12 9.15 58.23 -37.33
CA GLY A 12 10.13 57.91 -36.25
C GLY A 12 9.63 57.16 -35.01
N ARG A 13 10.51 56.33 -34.41
CA ARG A 13 10.24 55.19 -33.51
C ARG A 13 10.44 55.51 -32.00
N ARG A 14 9.65 54.83 -31.12
CA ARG A 14 9.83 54.47 -29.66
C ARG A 14 9.62 55.57 -28.58
N PRO A 15 9.40 55.21 -27.28
CA PRO A 15 8.65 54.09 -26.67
C PRO A 15 7.65 54.58 -25.57
N VAL A 16 6.59 53.85 -25.21
CA VAL A 16 5.87 54.08 -23.92
C VAL A 16 5.46 52.75 -23.27
N ALA A 17 5.65 52.73 -21.96
CA ALA A 17 5.80 51.62 -21.04
C ALA A 17 4.58 50.69 -20.85
N ALA A 18 4.92 49.46 -20.46
CA ALA A 18 4.02 48.45 -19.92
C ALA A 18 3.17 49.03 -18.78
N ARG A 19 1.84 48.91 -18.91
CA ARG A 19 0.91 49.10 -17.81
C ARG A 19 0.75 47.77 -17.09
N THR A 20 1.21 47.75 -15.85
CA THR A 20 0.98 46.73 -14.84
C THR A 20 -0.52 46.64 -14.54
N SER A 21 -1.13 45.48 -14.76
CA SER A 21 -2.45 45.18 -14.21
C SER A 21 -2.28 44.53 -12.83
N SER A 22 -2.63 45.30 -11.81
CA SER A 22 -2.77 44.88 -10.42
C SER A 22 -3.81 43.76 -10.27
N ALA A 23 -3.41 42.69 -9.58
CA ALA A 23 -4.31 41.62 -9.14
C ALA A 23 -5.29 42.13 -8.05
N PRO A 24 -6.53 41.59 -7.97
CA PRO A 24 -7.43 41.87 -6.86
C PRO A 24 -6.99 41.09 -5.62
N GLY A 25 -7.11 41.75 -4.46
CA GLY A 25 -6.61 41.30 -3.17
C GLY A 25 -7.19 39.97 -2.69
N GLY A 26 -6.29 39.07 -2.27
CA GLY A 26 -6.63 37.90 -1.47
C GLY A 26 -6.75 38.28 0.00
N LEU A 27 -7.85 37.89 0.64
CA LEU A 27 -8.00 37.89 2.08
C LEU A 27 -6.88 37.01 2.70
N ALA A 28 -6.21 37.52 3.73
CA ALA A 28 -5.31 36.73 4.55
C ALA A 28 -6.08 35.63 5.32
N PRO A 29 -5.53 34.42 5.47
CA PRO A 29 -6.14 33.38 6.30
C PRO A 29 -6.10 33.77 7.79
N PRO A 30 -7.06 33.31 8.61
CA PRO A 30 -7.09 33.62 10.04
C PRO A 30 -5.89 33.02 10.78
N GLU A 31 -5.23 33.83 11.61
CA GLU A 31 -4.16 33.41 12.50
C GLU A 31 -4.72 32.42 13.55
N GLY A 32 -4.20 31.19 13.56
CA GLY A 32 -4.56 30.21 14.61
C GLY A 32 -4.47 28.72 14.26
N LEU A 33 -4.08 28.33 13.04
CA LEU A 33 -3.93 26.92 12.66
C LEU A 33 -2.53 26.58 12.10
N THR A 34 -1.49 27.21 12.63
CA THR A 34 -0.11 26.81 12.31
C THR A 34 0.22 25.59 13.14
N ALA A 35 0.20 24.41 12.51
CA ALA A 35 0.83 23.22 13.09
C ALA A 35 2.27 23.57 13.48
N PRO A 36 2.77 23.08 14.64
CA PRO A 36 4.16 23.35 15.03
C PRO A 36 5.09 22.90 13.91
N ALA A 37 5.95 23.80 13.45
CA ALA A 37 6.95 23.49 12.46
C ALA A 37 7.84 22.35 13.02
N PRO A 38 8.16 21.32 12.22
CA PRO A 38 9.10 20.29 12.65
C PRO A 38 10.43 20.95 13.02
N PRO A 39 11.13 20.48 14.08
CA PRO A 39 12.40 21.06 14.50
C PRO A 39 13.38 21.08 13.32
N GLU A 40 13.99 22.24 13.09
CA GLU A 40 14.94 22.47 12.00
C GLU A 40 16.09 21.45 12.05
N GLY A 41 16.31 20.73 10.94
CA GLY A 41 17.64 20.22 10.59
C GLY A 41 17.92 18.71 10.66
N ALA A 42 16.93 17.84 10.88
CA ALA A 42 17.14 16.40 10.67
C ALA A 42 15.99 15.80 9.86
N LEU A 43 16.30 15.33 8.64
CA LEU A 43 15.45 14.33 7.99
C LEU A 43 15.21 13.19 8.99
N PRO A 44 14.01 12.57 9.02
CA PRO A 44 13.78 11.37 9.83
C PRO A 44 14.93 10.39 9.60
N LYS A 45 15.47 9.82 10.69
CA LYS A 45 16.54 8.83 10.57
C LYS A 45 16.04 7.67 9.72
N ASP A 46 16.88 7.18 8.82
CA ASP A 46 16.55 5.98 8.05
C ASP A 46 16.67 4.75 8.97
N HIS A 47 15.52 4.23 9.41
CA HIS A 47 15.45 3.04 10.26
C HIS A 47 15.50 1.73 9.45
N THR A 48 15.56 1.80 8.12
CA THR A 48 15.41 0.65 7.23
C THR A 48 16.34 -0.50 7.60
N GLN A 49 17.64 -0.23 7.73
CA GLN A 49 18.60 -1.28 8.04
C GLN A 49 18.41 -1.83 9.47
N ALA A 50 18.12 -0.97 10.45
CA ALA A 50 17.91 -1.40 11.83
C ALA A 50 16.68 -2.33 11.94
N ILE A 51 15.60 -2.01 11.22
CA ILE A 51 14.38 -2.82 11.16
C ILE A 51 14.66 -4.16 10.47
N LEU A 52 15.45 -4.18 9.39
CA LEU A 52 15.87 -5.43 8.74
C LEU A 52 16.73 -6.29 9.66
N GLU A 53 17.69 -5.72 10.40
CA GLU A 53 18.47 -6.45 11.41
C GLU A 53 17.58 -7.05 12.50
N THR A 54 16.64 -6.27 13.03
CA THR A 54 15.67 -6.75 14.03
C THR A 54 14.78 -7.86 13.45
N THR A 55 14.29 -7.71 12.21
CA THR A 55 13.50 -8.72 11.50
C THR A 55 14.28 -10.04 11.38
N LYS A 56 15.54 -9.98 10.93
CA LYS A 56 16.43 -11.16 10.83
C LYS A 56 16.62 -11.84 12.17
N ARG A 57 16.84 -11.05 13.23
CA ARG A 57 17.01 -11.58 14.59
C ARG A 57 15.74 -12.30 15.05
N VAL A 58 14.57 -11.66 14.95
CA VAL A 58 13.27 -12.25 15.35
C VAL A 58 13.01 -13.55 14.57
N ALA A 59 13.12 -13.52 13.24
CA ALA A 59 12.91 -14.69 12.41
C ALA A 59 13.88 -15.84 12.75
N ALA A 60 15.15 -15.53 13.06
CA ALA A 60 16.11 -16.53 13.47
C ALA A 60 15.77 -17.16 14.83
N LEU A 61 15.20 -16.41 15.78
CA LEU A 61 14.72 -16.94 17.06
C LEU A 61 13.51 -17.85 16.85
N LEU A 62 12.49 -17.36 16.12
CA LEU A 62 11.26 -18.11 15.86
C LEU A 62 11.54 -19.41 15.08
N LYS A 63 12.45 -19.40 14.10
CA LYS A 63 12.84 -20.63 13.37
C LYS A 63 13.49 -21.69 14.24
N ARG A 64 14.21 -21.30 15.31
CA ARG A 64 14.95 -22.26 16.14
C ARG A 64 14.07 -22.93 17.19
N SER A 65 13.12 -22.18 17.75
CA SER A 65 12.38 -22.62 18.94
C SER A 65 10.96 -22.06 19.03
N GLY A 66 10.53 -21.27 18.04
CA GLY A 66 9.20 -20.69 17.99
C GLY A 66 8.19 -21.58 17.27
N PRO A 67 6.90 -21.19 17.35
CA PRO A 67 5.82 -21.82 16.60
C PRO A 67 5.86 -21.43 15.11
N PRO A 68 4.98 -22.01 14.27
CA PRO A 68 4.73 -21.49 12.93
C PRO A 68 4.42 -20.00 12.94
N PHE A 69 5.02 -19.27 12.00
CA PHE A 69 4.88 -17.81 11.91
C PHE A 69 4.98 -17.37 10.45
N ALA A 70 4.59 -16.13 10.17
CA ALA A 70 4.87 -15.47 8.90
C ALA A 70 5.19 -13.98 9.11
N LEU A 71 6.13 -13.47 8.34
CA LEU A 71 6.41 -12.03 8.28
C LEU A 71 5.24 -11.31 7.60
N ALA A 72 4.83 -10.18 8.18
CA ALA A 72 3.74 -9.34 7.72
C ALA A 72 4.21 -7.89 7.49
N GLY A 73 3.24 -6.98 7.31
CA GLY A 73 3.49 -5.54 7.28
C GLY A 73 4.40 -5.07 6.15
N SER A 74 5.11 -3.97 6.40
CA SER A 74 5.91 -3.27 5.39
C SER A 74 7.14 -4.07 4.96
N VAL A 75 7.78 -4.79 5.89
CA VAL A 75 8.95 -5.63 5.59
C VAL A 75 8.57 -6.83 4.73
N ALA A 76 7.40 -7.44 4.96
CA ALA A 76 6.86 -8.46 4.07
C ALA A 76 6.62 -7.92 2.65
N ALA A 77 6.04 -6.72 2.54
CA ALA A 77 5.81 -6.10 1.23
C ALA A 77 7.12 -5.84 0.47
N PHE A 78 8.17 -5.40 1.18
CA PHE A 78 9.52 -5.27 0.62
C PHE A 78 10.07 -6.59 0.11
N ALA A 79 9.87 -7.70 0.83
CA ALA A 79 10.30 -9.02 0.39
C ALA A 79 9.64 -9.48 -0.92
N HIS A 80 8.49 -8.88 -1.29
CA HIS A 80 7.80 -9.10 -2.56
C HIS A 80 8.19 -8.12 -3.67
N GLY A 81 9.07 -7.16 -3.38
CA GLY A 81 9.65 -6.23 -4.36
C GLY A 81 9.21 -4.76 -4.21
N LEU A 82 8.50 -4.37 -3.15
CA LEU A 82 8.32 -2.95 -2.84
C LEU A 82 9.67 -2.29 -2.46
N PRO A 83 9.86 -0.98 -2.68
CA PRO A 83 11.05 -0.28 -2.24
C PRO A 83 11.09 -0.23 -0.71
N ALA A 84 12.28 -0.42 -0.14
CA ALA A 84 12.46 -0.30 1.30
C ALA A 84 12.31 1.16 1.73
N ARG A 85 11.28 1.44 2.54
CA ARG A 85 11.07 2.71 3.24
C ARG A 85 10.37 2.40 4.57
N PHE A 86 11.13 1.86 5.52
CA PHE A 86 10.57 1.49 6.81
C PHE A 86 10.80 2.62 7.81
N GLN A 87 9.73 3.08 8.44
CA GLN A 87 9.79 4.06 9.52
C GLN A 87 9.26 3.51 10.85
N HIS A 88 8.85 2.23 10.86
CA HIS A 88 8.04 1.65 11.91
C HIS A 88 8.64 0.31 12.39
N ASP A 89 7.80 -0.57 12.87
CA ASP A 89 8.08 -1.88 13.43
C ASP A 89 8.34 -2.97 12.38
N THR A 90 8.72 -4.15 12.89
CA THR A 90 8.67 -5.41 12.15
C THR A 90 7.51 -6.26 12.66
N ASP A 91 6.66 -6.71 11.75
CA ASP A 91 5.42 -7.41 12.05
C ASP A 91 5.54 -8.92 11.79
N PHE A 92 5.17 -9.73 12.78
CA PHE A 92 5.13 -11.19 12.66
C PHE A 92 3.75 -11.72 13.06
N CYS A 93 3.12 -12.49 12.18
CA CYS A 93 1.89 -13.20 12.48
C CYS A 93 2.19 -14.58 13.08
N VAL A 94 1.50 -14.91 14.18
CA VAL A 94 1.46 -16.24 14.83
C VAL A 94 0.03 -16.57 15.21
N ARG A 95 -0.31 -17.84 15.39
CA ARG A 95 -1.66 -18.21 15.84
C ARG A 95 -1.89 -17.75 17.29
N PRO A 96 -3.12 -17.38 17.70
CA PRO A 96 -3.42 -17.02 19.08
C PRO A 96 -2.98 -18.06 20.11
N GLU A 97 -3.21 -19.34 19.83
CA GLU A 97 -2.82 -20.45 20.71
C GLU A 97 -1.30 -20.62 20.85
N ASP A 98 -0.53 -20.07 19.91
CA ASP A 98 0.92 -20.16 19.86
C ASP A 98 1.62 -18.89 20.37
N ALA A 99 0.86 -17.83 20.67
CA ALA A 99 1.42 -16.51 21.01
C ALA A 99 2.37 -16.57 22.22
N ASP A 100 1.98 -17.27 23.28
CA ASP A 100 2.81 -17.45 24.48
C ASP A 100 4.11 -18.21 24.18
N GLN A 101 4.06 -19.21 23.29
CA GLN A 101 5.26 -19.94 22.86
C GLN A 101 6.20 -19.04 22.05
N ALA A 102 5.66 -18.23 21.15
CA ALA A 102 6.43 -17.26 20.38
C ALA A 102 7.08 -16.21 21.28
N VAL A 103 6.33 -15.63 22.23
CA VAL A 103 6.85 -14.69 23.23
C VAL A 103 8.01 -15.32 23.99
N LYS A 104 7.83 -16.53 24.52
CA LYS A 104 8.89 -17.24 25.24
C LYS A 104 10.14 -17.46 24.39
N ALA A 105 9.99 -17.86 23.13
CA ALA A 105 11.12 -18.06 22.22
C ALA A 105 11.91 -16.76 21.96
N LEU A 106 11.21 -15.62 21.92
CA LEU A 106 11.84 -14.30 21.77
C LEU A 106 12.54 -13.86 23.05
N GLU A 107 11.92 -14.06 24.21
CA GLU A 107 12.50 -13.75 25.54
C GLU A 107 13.73 -14.60 25.85
N ASP A 108 13.68 -15.91 25.60
CA ASP A 108 14.84 -16.81 25.72
C ASP A 108 16.00 -16.38 24.79
N GLY A 109 15.68 -15.71 23.68
CA GLY A 109 16.63 -15.11 22.73
C GLY A 109 17.07 -13.68 23.08
N GLY A 110 16.71 -13.18 24.27
CA GLY A 110 17.08 -11.87 24.79
C GLY A 110 16.34 -10.71 24.13
N ILE A 111 15.12 -10.92 23.63
CA ILE A 111 14.21 -9.85 23.20
C ILE A 111 13.18 -9.63 24.30
N ALA A 112 13.12 -8.39 24.83
CA ALA A 112 12.14 -8.04 25.83
C ALA A 112 10.76 -7.91 25.19
N MET A 113 9.81 -8.75 25.62
CA MET A 113 8.42 -8.72 25.20
C MET A 113 7.56 -8.05 26.28
N ARG A 114 6.47 -7.42 25.87
CA ARG A 114 5.51 -6.73 26.75
C ARG A 114 4.10 -6.87 26.20
N ARG A 115 3.13 -7.09 27.09
CA ARG A 115 1.72 -7.00 26.73
C ARG A 115 1.39 -5.57 26.30
N ALA A 116 0.69 -5.45 25.18
CA ALA A 116 0.19 -4.18 24.69
C ALA A 116 -1.22 -3.92 25.23
N PRO A 117 -1.70 -2.67 25.30
CA PRO A 117 -3.11 -2.39 25.57
C PRO A 117 -4.04 -2.93 24.48
N GLU A 118 -3.52 -3.16 23.28
CA GLU A 118 -4.22 -3.79 22.18
C GLU A 118 -4.42 -5.30 22.39
N ASP A 119 -5.65 -5.78 22.22
CA ASP A 119 -6.00 -7.20 22.40
C ASP A 119 -5.58 -8.12 21.25
N TRP A 120 -4.91 -7.59 20.21
CA TRP A 120 -4.61 -8.32 18.96
C TRP A 120 -3.12 -8.62 18.74
N LEU A 121 -2.23 -8.11 19.61
CA LEU A 121 -0.80 -8.36 19.54
C LEU A 121 -0.07 -8.32 20.90
N VAL A 122 1.20 -8.74 20.88
CA VAL A 122 2.20 -8.46 21.92
C VAL A 122 3.33 -7.67 21.30
N LYS A 123 3.87 -6.68 22.02
CA LYS A 123 4.97 -5.84 21.51
C LYS A 123 6.30 -6.29 22.07
N GLY A 124 7.35 -6.20 21.27
CA GLY A 124 8.73 -6.45 21.67
C GLY A 124 9.63 -5.29 21.28
N ARG A 125 10.86 -5.29 21.80
CA ARG A 125 11.86 -4.32 21.37
C ARG A 125 13.24 -4.94 21.24
N SER A 126 13.94 -4.63 20.16
CA SER A 126 15.33 -5.04 19.95
C SER A 126 16.10 -4.01 19.14
N GLY A 127 17.34 -3.69 19.56
CA GLY A 127 18.20 -2.78 18.80
C GLY A 127 17.66 -1.36 18.63
N GLY A 128 16.69 -0.94 19.46
CA GLY A 128 16.02 0.36 19.34
C GLY A 128 14.70 0.30 18.58
N GLU A 129 14.45 -0.77 17.83
CA GLU A 129 13.28 -0.97 16.96
C GLU A 129 12.18 -1.80 17.65
N GLU A 130 10.93 -1.48 17.32
CA GLU A 130 9.75 -2.18 17.82
C GLU A 130 9.45 -3.45 17.01
N ILE A 131 8.82 -4.41 17.67
CA ILE A 131 8.42 -5.70 17.09
C ILE A 131 6.96 -5.91 17.44
N ASP A 132 6.14 -6.18 16.43
CA ASP A 132 4.73 -6.50 16.63
C ASP A 132 4.52 -8.00 16.37
N LEU A 133 4.13 -8.72 17.42
CA LEU A 133 3.76 -10.13 17.36
C LEU A 133 2.23 -10.23 17.32
N ILE A 134 1.69 -10.31 16.11
CA ILE A 134 0.27 -10.22 15.78
C ILE A 134 -0.36 -11.61 15.81
N PHE A 135 -1.42 -11.77 16.58
CA PHE A 135 -2.22 -13.00 16.59
C PHE A 135 -3.66 -12.80 16.12
N GLU A 136 -4.08 -11.54 15.93
CA GLU A 136 -5.29 -11.20 15.21
C GLU A 136 -4.97 -10.15 14.14
N LEU A 137 -5.11 -10.53 12.86
CA LEU A 137 -4.80 -9.69 11.72
C LEU A 137 -6.10 -9.16 11.09
N ALA A 138 -6.27 -7.85 11.10
CA ALA A 138 -7.47 -7.17 10.61
C ALA A 138 -8.78 -7.78 11.15
N ARG A 139 -8.85 -7.86 12.49
CA ARG A 139 -10.00 -8.39 13.26
C ARG A 139 -10.35 -9.85 13.02
N ARG A 140 -9.40 -10.63 12.47
CA ARG A 140 -9.54 -12.07 12.27
C ARG A 140 -8.36 -12.77 12.94
N PRO A 141 -8.61 -13.81 13.76
CA PRO A 141 -7.54 -14.63 14.30
C PRO A 141 -6.62 -15.11 13.19
N VAL A 142 -5.30 -15.04 13.43
CA VAL A 142 -4.31 -15.62 12.53
C VAL A 142 -4.50 -17.14 12.55
N GLY A 143 -5.04 -17.67 11.46
CA GLY A 143 -5.29 -19.10 11.29
C GLY A 143 -4.14 -19.85 10.61
N THR A 144 -4.16 -21.17 10.71
CA THR A 144 -3.21 -22.06 10.03
C THR A 144 -3.22 -21.83 8.52
N GLU A 145 -4.39 -21.65 7.92
CA GLU A 145 -4.55 -21.46 6.47
C GLU A 145 -3.88 -20.16 5.99
N LEU A 146 -3.87 -19.12 6.82
CA LEU A 146 -3.16 -17.88 6.51
C LEU A 146 -1.64 -18.11 6.50
N LEU A 147 -1.13 -18.82 7.50
CA LEU A 147 0.31 -19.11 7.61
C LEU A 147 0.77 -20.07 6.52
N GLU A 148 -0.04 -21.06 6.12
CA GLU A 148 0.28 -22.01 5.04
C GLU A 148 0.35 -21.36 3.66
N ARG A 149 -0.40 -20.28 3.42
CA ARG A 149 -0.29 -19.48 2.17
C ARG A 149 0.98 -18.63 2.12
N ALA A 150 1.69 -18.48 3.24
CA ALA A 150 2.94 -17.73 3.25
C ALA A 150 3.99 -18.42 2.39
N SER A 151 4.73 -17.63 1.61
CA SER A 151 5.82 -18.13 0.78
C SER A 151 7.16 -17.89 1.47
N VAL A 152 8.07 -18.86 1.42
CA VAL A 152 9.42 -18.68 1.96
C VAL A 152 10.21 -17.75 1.03
N LYS A 153 10.67 -16.61 1.56
CA LYS A 153 11.44 -15.60 0.81
C LYS A 153 12.68 -15.16 1.58
N ALA A 154 13.68 -14.70 0.85
CA ALA A 154 14.86 -14.07 1.42
C ALA A 154 14.53 -12.62 1.84
N VAL A 155 14.72 -12.32 3.12
CA VAL A 155 14.61 -10.97 3.68
C VAL A 155 15.99 -10.63 4.24
N ASP A 156 16.69 -9.76 3.51
CA ASP A 156 18.07 -9.36 3.82
C ASP A 156 18.99 -10.58 4.12
N SER A 157 18.97 -11.57 3.21
CA SER A 157 19.72 -12.84 3.28
C SER A 157 19.21 -13.90 4.26
N VAL A 158 18.13 -13.65 5.01
CA VAL A 158 17.48 -14.67 5.86
C VAL A 158 16.22 -15.18 5.20
N TRP A 159 16.16 -16.49 4.94
CA TRP A 159 14.96 -17.15 4.44
C TRP A 159 13.95 -17.39 5.57
N MET A 160 12.73 -16.88 5.39
CA MET A 160 11.62 -17.00 6.34
C MET A 160 10.27 -17.03 5.61
N PRO A 161 9.19 -17.55 6.23
CA PRO A 161 7.84 -17.44 5.68
C PRO A 161 7.38 -15.97 5.64
N VAL A 162 6.84 -15.53 4.51
CA VAL A 162 6.33 -14.17 4.30
C VAL A 162 4.90 -14.25 3.77
N LEU A 163 3.97 -13.54 4.39
CA LEU A 163 2.56 -13.50 3.97
C LEU A 163 2.44 -13.11 2.49
N SER A 164 1.46 -13.68 1.79
CA SER A 164 1.27 -13.43 0.36
C SER A 164 0.88 -11.96 0.10
N PRO A 165 1.20 -11.38 -1.08
CA PRO A 165 0.75 -10.03 -1.44
C PRO A 165 -0.77 -9.86 -1.34
N THR A 166 -1.53 -10.91 -1.69
CA THR A 166 -2.98 -10.95 -1.54
C THR A 166 -3.39 -10.77 -0.08
N ASP A 167 -2.81 -11.52 0.85
CA ASP A 167 -3.16 -11.43 2.27
C ASP A 167 -2.67 -10.10 2.91
N LEU A 168 -1.54 -9.55 2.43
CA LEU A 168 -1.08 -8.22 2.82
C LEU A 168 -2.06 -7.12 2.37
N MET A 169 -2.55 -7.19 1.12
CA MET A 169 -3.56 -6.25 0.63
C MET A 169 -4.91 -6.44 1.33
N ASP A 170 -5.33 -7.70 1.56
CA ASP A 170 -6.55 -8.07 2.29
C ASP A 170 -6.60 -7.43 3.68
N SER A 171 -5.50 -7.53 4.44
CA SER A 171 -5.41 -6.94 5.78
C SER A 171 -5.51 -5.41 5.76
N ARG A 172 -4.94 -4.74 4.74
CA ARG A 172 -5.04 -3.29 4.59
C ARG A 172 -6.44 -2.83 4.19
N LEU A 173 -7.08 -3.54 3.25
CA LEU A 173 -8.46 -3.24 2.86
C LEU A 173 -9.43 -3.42 4.04
N ALA A 174 -9.25 -4.49 4.82
CA ALA A 174 -10.05 -4.77 6.00
C ALA A 174 -9.85 -3.74 7.15
N ALA A 175 -8.71 -3.04 7.18
CA ALA A 175 -8.43 -2.00 8.15
C ALA A 175 -9.05 -0.64 7.81
N LEU A 176 -9.58 -0.46 6.59
CA LEU A 176 -10.18 0.80 6.17
C LEU A 176 -11.42 1.12 7.00
N CYS A 177 -11.48 2.35 7.53
CA CYS A 177 -12.64 2.90 8.20
C CYS A 177 -12.70 4.42 8.03
N GLU A 178 -13.78 5.05 8.50
CA GLU A 178 -13.96 6.52 8.38
C GLU A 178 -12.83 7.32 9.04
N HIS A 179 -12.18 6.77 10.06
CA HIS A 179 -11.05 7.39 10.75
C HIS A 179 -9.69 7.04 10.12
N TYR A 180 -9.63 5.99 9.31
CA TYR A 180 -8.40 5.51 8.70
C TYR A 180 -8.68 5.03 7.27
N CYS A 181 -8.57 5.96 6.32
CA CYS A 181 -8.80 5.72 4.90
C CYS A 181 -7.69 6.38 4.08
N ASP A 182 -6.51 5.76 4.07
CA ASP A 182 -5.36 6.25 3.29
C ASP A 182 -5.07 5.35 2.09
N PHE A 183 -5.59 5.73 0.92
CA PHE A 183 -5.27 5.03 -0.34
C PHE A 183 -3.85 5.29 -0.83
N GLY A 184 -3.17 6.32 -0.33
CA GLY A 184 -1.78 6.62 -0.65
C GLY A 184 -0.83 5.48 -0.25
N ASP A 185 -1.15 4.76 0.83
CA ASP A 185 -0.39 3.61 1.31
C ASP A 185 -0.73 2.30 0.58
N LEU A 186 -1.95 2.18 0.05
CA LEU A 186 -2.39 0.99 -0.69
C LEU A 186 -1.99 1.04 -2.18
N LEU A 187 -2.07 2.21 -2.82
CA LEU A 187 -1.86 2.36 -4.27
C LEU A 187 -0.48 1.89 -4.75
N PRO A 188 0.65 2.21 -4.08
CA PRO A 188 1.97 1.73 -4.50
C PRO A 188 2.06 0.21 -4.45
N MET A 189 1.53 -0.41 -3.39
CA MET A 189 1.47 -1.87 -3.26
C MET A 189 0.63 -2.49 -4.37
N ALA A 190 -0.57 -1.94 -4.61
CA ALA A 190 -1.47 -2.40 -5.66
C ALA A 190 -0.81 -2.36 -7.05
N ARG A 191 -0.10 -1.27 -7.36
CA ARG A 191 0.60 -1.11 -8.65
C ARG A 191 1.78 -2.05 -8.81
N MET A 192 2.63 -2.15 -7.79
CA MET A 192 3.89 -2.88 -7.89
C MET A 192 3.70 -4.39 -7.80
N LEU A 193 2.72 -4.83 -7.01
CA LEU A 193 2.42 -6.25 -6.81
C LEU A 193 1.19 -6.70 -7.60
N ARG A 194 0.75 -5.94 -8.61
CA ARG A 194 -0.47 -6.21 -9.39
C ARG A 194 -0.60 -7.69 -9.78
N GLU A 195 0.43 -8.26 -10.42
CA GLU A 195 0.40 -9.64 -10.91
C GLU A 195 0.47 -10.70 -9.80
N GLN A 196 0.86 -10.30 -8.59
CA GLN A 196 1.04 -11.20 -7.45
C GLN A 196 -0.19 -11.20 -6.52
N ILE A 197 -1.13 -10.28 -6.73
CA ILE A 197 -2.34 -10.12 -5.93
C ILE A 197 -3.50 -10.82 -6.64
N ASP A 198 -4.20 -11.70 -5.92
CA ASP A 198 -5.47 -12.28 -6.37
C ASP A 198 -6.60 -11.27 -6.19
N TRP A 199 -6.77 -10.42 -7.21
CA TRP A 199 -7.78 -9.37 -7.22
C TRP A 199 -9.21 -9.91 -7.16
N LYS A 200 -9.48 -11.08 -7.75
CA LYS A 200 -10.81 -11.72 -7.72
C LYS A 200 -11.22 -12.08 -6.31
N ARG A 201 -10.29 -12.65 -5.53
CA ARG A 201 -10.52 -12.93 -4.12
C ARG A 201 -10.83 -11.66 -3.35
N LEU A 202 -10.00 -10.63 -3.48
CA LEU A 202 -10.20 -9.37 -2.75
C LEU A 202 -11.51 -8.68 -3.12
N GLU A 203 -11.89 -8.71 -4.39
CA GLU A 203 -13.16 -8.16 -4.85
C GLU A 203 -14.35 -8.86 -4.20
N ARG A 204 -14.38 -10.20 -4.28
CA ARG A 204 -15.46 -11.00 -3.71
C ARG A 204 -15.61 -10.74 -2.22
N ASP A 205 -14.48 -10.63 -1.52
CA ASP A 205 -14.45 -10.53 -0.07
C ASP A 205 -14.77 -9.10 0.42
N HIS A 206 -14.48 -8.05 -0.38
CA HIS A 206 -14.55 -6.65 0.09
C HIS A 206 -15.47 -5.71 -0.70
N ARG A 207 -15.91 -6.03 -1.93
CA ARG A 207 -16.65 -5.07 -2.78
C ARG A 207 -17.99 -4.61 -2.19
N ALA A 208 -18.56 -5.36 -1.26
CA ALA A 208 -19.77 -4.93 -0.54
C ALA A 208 -19.53 -3.77 0.44
N LEU A 209 -18.27 -3.47 0.78
CA LEU A 209 -17.89 -2.43 1.72
C LEU A 209 -17.58 -1.10 0.99
N PRO A 210 -18.08 0.06 1.45
CA PRO A 210 -17.96 1.32 0.71
C PRO A 210 -16.52 1.77 0.42
N LEU A 211 -15.60 1.64 1.40
CA LEU A 211 -14.22 2.13 1.23
C LEU A 211 -13.39 1.22 0.30
N PRO A 212 -13.39 -0.12 0.46
CA PRO A 212 -12.80 -1.00 -0.55
C PRO A 212 -13.42 -0.88 -1.93
N ASP A 213 -14.75 -0.72 -2.06
CA ASP A 213 -15.39 -0.52 -3.37
C ASP A 213 -14.88 0.76 -4.07
N ALA A 214 -14.78 1.86 -3.32
CA ALA A 214 -14.17 3.09 -3.82
C ALA A 214 -12.71 2.90 -4.25
N PHE A 215 -11.93 2.10 -3.51
CA PHE A 215 -10.56 1.77 -3.87
C PHE A 215 -10.48 0.94 -5.16
N PHE A 216 -11.30 -0.12 -5.30
CA PHE A 216 -11.35 -0.91 -6.55
C PHE A 216 -11.76 -0.05 -7.74
N HIS A 217 -12.77 0.82 -7.58
CA HIS A 217 -13.14 1.78 -8.61
C HIS A 217 -11.96 2.67 -9.01
N LEU A 218 -11.19 3.18 -8.04
CA LEU A 218 -9.99 3.96 -8.31
C LEU A 218 -8.93 3.14 -9.07
N LEU A 219 -8.68 1.89 -8.68
CA LEU A 219 -7.73 1.01 -9.37
C LEU A 219 -8.13 0.77 -10.84
N GLU A 220 -9.42 0.54 -11.11
CA GLU A 220 -9.96 0.41 -12.47
C GLU A 220 -9.74 1.70 -13.29
N ARG A 221 -10.08 2.86 -12.71
CA ARG A 221 -9.91 4.17 -13.36
C ARG A 221 -8.46 4.51 -13.65
N LEU A 222 -7.56 4.08 -12.78
CA LEU A 222 -6.11 4.22 -12.91
C LEU A 222 -5.46 3.13 -13.79
N ARG A 223 -6.25 2.18 -14.29
CA ARG A 223 -5.80 1.00 -15.06
C ARG A 223 -4.72 0.20 -14.34
N VAL A 224 -4.86 0.10 -13.02
CA VAL A 224 -4.05 -0.80 -12.20
C VAL A 224 -4.62 -2.20 -12.26
N ILE A 225 -5.94 -2.34 -12.36
CA ILE A 225 -6.62 -3.61 -12.61
C ILE A 225 -7.59 -3.43 -13.78
N GLU A 226 -7.79 -4.50 -14.52
CA GLU A 226 -8.81 -4.60 -15.55
C GLU A 226 -10.06 -5.27 -14.99
N ARG A 227 -11.23 -4.96 -15.55
CA ARG A 227 -12.49 -5.62 -15.15
C ARG A 227 -12.45 -7.14 -15.42
N ALA A 228 -11.60 -7.61 -16.32
CA ALA A 228 -11.35 -9.03 -16.58
C ALA A 228 -10.46 -9.71 -15.51
N ASP A 229 -9.58 -8.94 -14.86
CA ASP A 229 -8.84 -9.45 -13.69
C ASP A 229 -9.79 -9.77 -12.54
N MET A 230 -10.97 -9.14 -12.54
CA MET A 230 -12.01 -9.17 -11.51
C MET A 230 -13.12 -10.19 -11.85
N THR A 231 -13.56 -10.21 -13.11
CA THR A 231 -14.58 -11.14 -13.61
C THR A 231 -13.92 -12.23 -14.44
N GLY A 232 -13.90 -13.48 -13.95
CA GLY A 232 -13.44 -14.62 -14.72
C GLY A 232 -14.33 -14.87 -15.94
N ALA A 233 -14.09 -14.18 -17.04
CA ALA A 233 -14.67 -14.49 -18.32
C ALA A 233 -13.72 -15.44 -19.06
N ASP A 234 -13.89 -16.73 -18.80
CA ASP A 234 -13.55 -17.76 -19.78
C ASP A 234 -14.56 -17.59 -20.94
N MET A 235 -14.25 -16.66 -21.85
CA MET A 235 -14.95 -16.50 -23.12
C MET A 235 -14.06 -17.08 -24.21
N THR A 236 -13.78 -18.37 -24.11
CA THR A 236 -13.17 -19.13 -25.19
C THR A 236 -14.26 -19.66 -26.13
N GLY A 237 -14.39 -18.97 -27.27
CA GLY A 237 -14.77 -19.56 -28.56
C GLY A 237 -16.16 -20.18 -28.72
N ALA A 238 -17.16 -19.37 -29.06
CA ALA A 238 -18.28 -19.84 -29.87
C ALA A 238 -18.00 -19.50 -31.34
N GLU A 239 -17.14 -20.27 -32.00
CA GLU A 239 -17.06 -20.31 -33.47
C GLU A 239 -17.86 -21.51 -34.00
N VAL A 240 -18.93 -21.15 -34.73
CA VAL A 240 -19.36 -21.71 -36.01
C VAL A 240 -19.34 -23.24 -36.18
N THR A 241 -20.51 -23.87 -36.07
CA THR A 241 -20.81 -25.07 -36.87
C THR A 241 -21.86 -24.72 -37.92
N GLY A 242 -21.38 -24.53 -39.15
CA GLY A 242 -22.23 -24.57 -40.33
C GLY A 242 -22.81 -25.98 -40.48
N ALA A 243 -24.13 -26.07 -40.50
CA ALA A 243 -24.83 -27.28 -40.93
C ALA A 243 -25.07 -27.17 -42.44
N GLU A 244 -24.28 -27.91 -43.21
CA GLU A 244 -24.67 -28.30 -44.57
C GLU A 244 -25.92 -29.19 -44.46
N VAL A 245 -27.03 -28.73 -45.04
CA VAL A 245 -28.19 -29.59 -45.33
C VAL A 245 -28.02 -30.07 -46.77
N THR A 246 -27.67 -31.35 -46.87
CA THR A 246 -27.70 -32.16 -48.08
C THR A 246 -29.12 -32.26 -48.63
N GLY A 247 -29.20 -32.25 -49.96
CA GLY A 247 -30.43 -32.00 -50.70
C GLY A 247 -31.44 -33.15 -50.74
N GLU A 248 -32.66 -32.77 -51.11
CA GLU A 248 -33.64 -33.62 -51.77
C GLU A 248 -34.44 -32.74 -52.73
N GLY A 249 -34.44 -33.09 -54.02
CA GLY A 249 -34.94 -32.18 -55.05
C GLY A 249 -35.12 -32.79 -56.44
N ARG A 250 -35.81 -33.95 -56.49
CA ARG A 250 -36.64 -34.47 -57.60
C ARG A 250 -35.98 -35.09 -58.83
#